data_AF-A0A1Y1BV60-F1
#
_entry.id   AF-A0A1Y1BV60-F1
#
_cell.length_a   1.000
_cell.length_b   1.000
_cell.length_c   1.000
_cell.angle_alpha   90.00
_cell.angle_beta   90.00
_cell.angle_gamma   90.00
#
_symmetry.space_group_name_H-M   'P 1'
#
loop_
_entity.id
_entity.type
_entity.pdbx_description
1 polymer ?
#
loop_
_entity_poly.entity_id
_entity_poly.type
_entity_poly.pdbx_seq_one_letter_code
_entity_poly.pdbx_strand_id
1 'polypeptide(L)'
;MMKLSKLAACALIFSATLTNAVYARDLDKSDPDRAQILAAVHRLNDSKPELKDYRYFVVDLVKDRDAAFLCVALADKDGDLMLTDDQAGIMTFALEKRNPQWVATKLSGVGFAAGAKPVQSDCKVSGRIVNTRDDINAALKATGHEPFSSR
;
A
#
# COMPACT_ATOMS: atom_id res chain seq x y z
N MET A 1 65.16 2.40 -24.10
CA MET A 1 64.94 3.85 -23.96
C MET A 1 63.43 4.12 -24.05
N MET A 2 62.88 4.92 -23.13
CA MET A 2 61.47 5.34 -22.90
C MET A 2 60.54 5.38 -24.14
N LYS A 3 59.22 5.18 -24.03
CA LYS A 3 58.28 6.01 -23.25
C LYS A 3 56.94 5.30 -22.96
N LEU A 4 56.46 5.47 -21.73
CA LEU A 4 55.06 5.34 -21.36
C LEU A 4 54.20 6.24 -22.25
N SER A 5 53.06 5.74 -22.71
CA SER A 5 51.95 6.59 -23.16
C SER A 5 50.67 6.13 -22.47
N LYS A 6 50.30 6.90 -21.46
CA LYS A 6 49.04 6.87 -20.74
C LYS A 6 47.90 7.01 -21.75
N LEU A 7 46.99 6.03 -21.81
CA LEU A 7 45.66 6.28 -22.33
C LEU A 7 44.66 6.08 -21.20
N ALA A 8 43.94 7.17 -20.99
CA ALA A 8 43.10 7.45 -19.86
C ALA A 8 41.80 6.64 -19.88
N ALA A 9 41.24 6.55 -18.68
CA ALA A 9 39.95 5.98 -18.35
C ALA A 9 38.80 6.51 -19.21
N CYS A 10 37.84 5.63 -19.48
CA CYS A 10 36.41 5.95 -19.52
C CYS A 10 35.63 4.65 -19.28
N ALA A 11 35.64 4.15 -18.05
CA ALA A 11 34.63 3.19 -17.62
C ALA A 11 33.32 3.96 -17.46
N LEU A 12 32.46 3.89 -18.48
CA LEU A 12 31.08 4.39 -18.41
C LEU A 12 30.31 3.49 -17.45
N ILE A 13 30.26 3.89 -16.18
CA ILE A 13 29.31 3.33 -15.22
C ILE A 13 27.93 3.88 -15.62
N PHE A 14 27.19 3.11 -16.43
CA PHE A 14 25.76 3.32 -16.59
C PHE A 14 25.07 2.88 -15.30
N SER A 15 25.11 3.73 -14.27
CA SER A 15 24.16 3.66 -13.18
C SER A 15 22.81 4.09 -13.73
N ALA A 16 22.13 3.17 -14.41
CA ALA A 16 20.71 3.31 -14.68
C ALA A 16 20.01 3.27 -13.31
N THR A 17 19.90 4.43 -12.67
CA THR A 17 18.92 4.64 -11.61
C THR A 17 17.57 4.47 -12.28
N LEU A 18 17.08 3.23 -12.30
CA LEU A 18 15.67 2.95 -12.53
C LEU A 18 14.93 3.69 -11.42
N THR A 19 14.52 4.92 -11.72
CA THR A 19 13.42 5.57 -11.03
C THR A 19 12.22 4.67 -11.29
N ASN A 20 12.06 3.62 -10.47
CA ASN A 20 10.89 2.77 -10.49
C ASN A 20 9.72 3.71 -10.20
N ALA A 21 9.03 4.17 -11.23
CA ALA A 21 7.73 4.76 -11.09
C ALA A 21 6.89 3.68 -10.43
N VAL A 22 6.66 3.82 -9.13
CA VAL A 22 5.94 2.83 -8.36
C VAL A 22 4.46 3.03 -8.65
N TYR A 23 3.99 2.35 -9.69
CA TYR A 23 2.57 2.31 -10.04
C TYR A 23 1.76 1.68 -8.91
N ALA A 24 0.48 2.06 -8.82
CA ALA A 24 -0.42 1.43 -7.87
C ALA A 24 -0.39 -0.10 -8.07
N ARG A 25 -0.15 -0.83 -6.98
CA ARG A 25 -0.12 -2.29 -6.98
C ARG A 25 -1.49 -2.79 -6.51
N ASP A 26 -2.08 -3.72 -7.24
CA ASP A 26 -3.35 -4.35 -6.88
C ASP A 26 -3.23 -5.86 -7.08
N LEU A 27 -4.12 -6.64 -6.47
CA LEU A 27 -4.31 -8.03 -6.86
C LEU A 27 -5.01 -8.09 -8.22
N ASP A 28 -4.80 -9.19 -8.91
CA ASP A 28 -5.59 -9.52 -10.09
C ASP A 28 -7.10 -9.48 -9.73
N LYS A 29 -7.92 -8.96 -10.65
CA LYS A 29 -9.38 -8.92 -10.45
C LYS A 29 -9.97 -10.33 -10.32
N SER A 30 -9.30 -11.36 -10.85
CA SER A 30 -9.69 -12.76 -10.71
C SER A 30 -9.23 -13.41 -9.41
N ASP A 31 -8.40 -12.76 -8.58
CA ASP A 31 -8.02 -13.32 -7.28
C ASP A 31 -9.28 -13.45 -6.40
N PRO A 32 -9.59 -14.66 -5.89
CA PRO A 32 -10.83 -14.92 -5.18
C PRO A 32 -10.94 -14.17 -3.85
N ASP A 33 -9.82 -13.78 -3.25
CA ASP A 33 -9.80 -13.02 -2.00
C ASP A 33 -9.97 -11.52 -2.23
N ARG A 34 -9.65 -11.00 -3.42
CA ARG A 34 -9.64 -9.55 -3.68
C ARG A 34 -10.99 -8.89 -3.36
N ALA A 35 -12.09 -9.45 -3.85
CA ALA A 35 -13.42 -8.92 -3.59
C ALA A 35 -13.78 -8.99 -2.10
N GLN A 36 -13.37 -10.06 -1.40
CA GLN A 36 -13.65 -10.25 0.01
C GLN A 36 -12.85 -9.29 0.91
N ILE A 37 -11.60 -9.02 0.54
CA ILE A 37 -10.73 -8.02 1.19
C ILE A 37 -11.36 -6.63 1.07
N LEU A 38 -11.76 -6.22 -0.13
CA LEU A 38 -12.40 -4.92 -0.34
C LEU A 38 -13.73 -4.83 0.41
N ALA A 39 -14.53 -5.90 0.40
CA ALA A 39 -15.77 -5.96 1.18
C ALA A 39 -15.52 -5.87 2.69
N ALA A 40 -14.42 -6.41 3.20
CA ALA A 40 -14.06 -6.30 4.62
C ALA A 40 -13.76 -4.85 5.02
N VAL A 41 -13.04 -4.10 4.16
CA VAL A 41 -12.79 -2.67 4.38
C VAL A 41 -14.08 -1.85 4.28
N HIS A 42 -14.94 -2.11 3.28
CA HIS A 42 -16.25 -1.45 3.20
C HIS A 42 -17.08 -1.67 4.48
N ARG A 43 -17.21 -2.92 4.94
CA ARG A 43 -17.94 -3.21 6.19
C ARG A 43 -17.37 -2.48 7.40
N LEU A 44 -16.04 -2.39 7.51
CA LEU A 44 -15.39 -1.65 8.60
C LEU A 44 -15.73 -0.16 8.52
N ASN A 45 -15.67 0.44 7.35
CA ASN A 45 -15.91 1.87 7.17
C ASN A 45 -17.40 2.24 7.25
N ASP A 46 -18.31 1.41 6.75
CA ASP A 46 -19.77 1.60 6.85
C ASP A 46 -20.26 1.61 8.31
N SER A 47 -19.48 1.05 9.24
CA SER A 47 -19.75 1.14 10.68
C SER A 47 -19.54 2.55 11.26
N LYS A 48 -18.95 3.46 10.48
CA LYS A 48 -18.64 4.84 10.84
C LYS A 48 -19.51 5.79 10.02
N PRO A 49 -20.43 6.54 10.64
CA PRO A 49 -21.32 7.45 9.91
C PRO A 49 -20.60 8.43 8.99
N GLU A 50 -19.41 8.88 9.39
CA GLU A 50 -18.57 9.82 8.65
C GLU A 50 -17.81 9.21 7.48
N LEU A 51 -17.78 7.88 7.35
CA LEU A 51 -17.17 7.15 6.23
C LEU A 51 -18.19 6.34 5.42
N LYS A 52 -19.47 6.42 5.81
CA LYS A 52 -20.57 5.79 5.11
C LYS A 52 -20.70 6.38 3.70
N ASP A 53 -20.86 5.50 2.71
CA ASP A 53 -21.00 5.83 1.29
C ASP A 53 -19.73 6.37 0.59
N TYR A 54 -18.59 6.48 1.28
CA TYR A 54 -17.32 6.83 0.64
C TYR A 54 -16.81 5.71 -0.25
N ARG A 55 -16.20 6.10 -1.36
CA ARG A 55 -15.54 5.21 -2.31
C ARG A 55 -14.03 5.21 -2.06
N TYR A 56 -13.38 4.20 -2.61
CA TYR A 56 -11.95 3.98 -2.42
C TYR A 56 -11.30 3.58 -3.73
N PHE A 57 -10.14 4.17 -4.03
CA PHE A 57 -9.24 3.68 -5.07
C PHE A 57 -8.11 2.88 -4.44
N VAL A 58 -7.85 1.68 -4.93
CA VAL A 58 -6.70 0.88 -4.49
C VAL A 58 -5.42 1.55 -4.96
N VAL A 59 -4.55 1.88 -4.02
CA VAL A 59 -3.21 2.44 -4.28
C VAL A 59 -2.15 1.36 -4.09
N ASP A 60 -2.27 0.53 -3.06
CA ASP A 60 -1.43 -0.64 -2.86
C ASP A 60 -2.26 -1.75 -2.19
N LEU A 61 -2.28 -2.95 -2.78
CA LEU A 61 -2.84 -4.15 -2.18
C LEU A 61 -1.82 -5.28 -2.28
N VAL A 62 -1.38 -5.73 -1.10
CA VAL A 62 -0.46 -6.85 -0.92
C VAL A 62 -1.20 -7.96 -0.20
N LYS A 63 -1.11 -9.18 -0.70
CA LYS A 63 -1.64 -10.36 -0.01
C LYS A 63 -0.58 -11.44 0.06
N ASP A 64 -0.47 -12.06 1.22
CA ASP A 64 0.23 -13.33 1.42
C ASP A 64 -0.71 -14.25 2.20
N ARG A 65 -1.28 -15.23 1.47
CA ARG A 65 -2.17 -16.26 2.01
C ARG A 65 -3.33 -15.69 2.83
N ASP A 66 -3.23 -15.78 4.15
CA ASP A 66 -4.24 -15.39 5.13
C ASP A 66 -4.05 -13.99 5.71
N ALA A 67 -3.08 -13.21 5.22
CA ALA A 67 -2.94 -11.80 5.59
C ALA A 67 -2.80 -10.90 4.36
N ALA A 68 -3.26 -9.67 4.51
CA ALA A 68 -3.15 -8.65 3.48
C ALA A 68 -2.92 -7.27 4.07
N PHE A 69 -2.32 -6.40 3.27
CA PHE A 69 -2.24 -4.97 3.51
C PHE A 69 -2.94 -4.25 2.37
N LEU A 70 -3.81 -3.31 2.71
CA LEU A 70 -4.53 -2.49 1.75
C LEU A 70 -4.35 -1.02 2.08
N CYS A 71 -3.86 -0.28 1.09
CA CYS A 71 -3.78 1.16 1.06
C CYS A 71 -4.72 1.69 -0.01
N VAL A 72 -5.57 2.63 0.36
CA VAL A 72 -6.55 3.23 -0.54
C VAL A 72 -6.53 4.73 -0.46
N ALA A 73 -6.86 5.38 -1.58
CA ALA A 73 -7.19 6.79 -1.60
C ALA A 73 -8.69 6.98 -1.44
N LEU A 74 -9.07 7.99 -0.65
CA LEU A 74 -10.46 8.38 -0.45
C LEU A 74 -11.02 9.05 -1.70
N ALA A 75 -12.22 8.62 -2.06
CA ALA A 75 -13.00 9.23 -3.10
C ALA A 75 -14.40 9.55 -2.60
N ASP A 76 -14.96 10.65 -3.09
CA ASP A 76 -16.33 11.02 -2.80
C ASP A 76 -17.35 10.09 -3.48
N LYS A 77 -18.64 10.42 -3.32
CA LYS A 77 -19.75 9.64 -3.89
C LYS A 77 -19.75 9.58 -5.42
N ASP A 78 -19.16 10.57 -6.08
CA ASP A 78 -19.09 10.66 -7.54
C ASP A 78 -17.86 9.91 -8.07
N GLY A 79 -16.91 9.62 -7.18
CA GLY A 79 -15.68 8.89 -7.47
C GLY A 79 -14.49 9.82 -7.69
N ASP A 80 -14.61 11.10 -7.34
CA ASP A 80 -13.49 12.03 -7.41
C ASP A 80 -12.64 11.93 -6.14
N LEU A 81 -11.32 12.06 -6.30
CA LEU A 81 -10.40 12.02 -5.15
C LEU A 81 -10.70 13.16 -4.19
N MET A 82 -10.81 12.83 -2.91
CA MET A 82 -10.89 13.84 -1.87
C MET A 82 -9.52 14.44 -1.63
N LEU A 83 -9.39 15.75 -1.88
CA LEU A 83 -8.16 16.50 -1.73
C LEU A 83 -8.25 17.51 -0.58
N THR A 84 -7.17 17.61 0.19
CA THR A 84 -6.93 18.71 1.13
C THR A 84 -5.53 19.24 0.84
N ASP A 85 -5.38 20.55 0.62
CA ASP A 85 -4.09 21.17 0.27
C ASP A 85 -3.37 20.46 -0.90
N ASP A 86 -4.11 20.11 -1.95
CA ASP A 86 -3.66 19.32 -3.10
C ASP A 86 -3.12 17.92 -2.75
N GLN A 87 -3.49 17.37 -1.60
CA GLN A 87 -3.10 16.03 -1.17
C GLN A 87 -4.30 15.11 -1.04
N ALA A 88 -4.22 13.93 -1.65
CA ALA A 88 -5.25 12.92 -1.53
C ALA A 88 -5.22 12.27 -0.13
N GLY A 89 -6.40 12.09 0.48
CA GLY A 89 -6.52 11.32 1.71
C GLY A 89 -6.24 9.83 1.47
N ILE A 90 -5.33 9.25 2.24
CA ILE A 90 -4.93 7.83 2.21
C ILE A 90 -5.38 7.13 3.49
N MET A 91 -6.00 5.96 3.34
CA MET A 91 -6.27 5.06 4.44
C MET A 91 -5.49 3.77 4.28
N THR A 92 -4.99 3.24 5.39
CA THR A 92 -4.28 1.95 5.41
C THR A 92 -4.96 0.97 6.35
N PHE A 93 -4.99 -0.29 5.91
CA PHE A 93 -5.63 -1.40 6.59
C PHE A 93 -4.69 -2.60 6.59
N ALA A 94 -4.65 -3.30 7.72
CA ALA A 94 -4.18 -4.67 7.76
C ALA A 94 -5.40 -5.58 7.79
N LEU A 95 -5.32 -6.70 7.08
CA LEU A 95 -6.37 -7.67 7.03
C LEU A 95 -5.82 -9.05 7.35
N GLU A 96 -6.68 -9.85 7.96
CA GLU A 96 -6.44 -11.26 8.23
C GLU A 96 -7.67 -12.08 7.87
N LYS A 97 -7.43 -13.31 7.42
CA LYS A 97 -8.47 -14.26 7.04
C LYS A 97 -8.86 -15.11 8.24
N ARG A 98 -9.96 -14.76 8.90
CA ARG A 98 -10.60 -15.55 9.96
C ARG A 98 -11.67 -16.44 9.31
N ASN A 99 -11.28 -17.66 8.93
CA ASN A 99 -12.08 -18.56 8.10
C ASN A 99 -13.60 -18.54 8.41
N PRO A 100 -14.47 -18.31 7.41
CA PRO A 100 -14.18 -18.07 5.98
C PRO A 100 -14.03 -16.58 5.60
N GLN A 101 -13.91 -15.65 6.56
CA GLN A 101 -14.05 -14.22 6.31
C GLN A 101 -12.73 -13.45 6.45
N TRP A 102 -12.53 -12.47 5.57
CA TRP A 102 -11.53 -11.44 5.78
C TRP A 102 -12.04 -10.40 6.78
N VAL A 103 -11.17 -10.05 7.73
CA VAL A 103 -11.41 -9.03 8.76
C VAL A 103 -10.39 -7.93 8.56
N ALA A 104 -10.87 -6.70 8.38
CA ALA A 104 -10.02 -5.52 8.25
C ALA A 104 -9.84 -4.84 9.61
N THR A 105 -8.62 -4.37 9.84
CA THR A 105 -8.26 -3.48 10.94
C THR A 105 -7.65 -2.22 10.35
N LYS A 106 -8.16 -1.05 10.76
CA LYS A 106 -7.60 0.24 10.37
C LYS A 106 -6.25 0.45 11.08
N LEU A 107 -5.21 0.75 10.31
CA LEU A 107 -3.85 0.96 10.85
C LEU A 107 -3.59 2.42 11.20
N SER A 108 -3.99 3.33 10.33
CA SER A 108 -3.86 4.77 10.55
C SER A 108 -5.17 5.49 10.24
N GLY A 109 -5.37 6.65 10.89
CA GLY A 109 -6.26 7.69 10.37
C GLY A 109 -5.86 8.11 8.95
N VAL A 110 -6.68 8.93 8.30
CA VAL A 110 -6.37 9.45 6.95
C VAL A 110 -4.99 10.12 6.99
N GLY A 111 -3.98 9.48 6.40
CA GLY A 111 -2.72 10.13 6.06
C GLY A 111 -2.92 10.90 4.77
N PHE A 112 -2.02 11.83 4.43
CA PHE A 112 -2.12 12.56 3.16
C PHE A 112 -0.98 12.13 2.24
N ALA A 113 -1.32 11.87 0.98
CA ALA A 113 -0.34 11.60 -0.06
C ALA A 113 0.57 12.81 -0.26
N ALA A 114 1.80 12.61 -0.73
CA ALA A 114 2.73 13.73 -0.95
C ALA A 114 2.22 14.75 -2.01
N GLY A 115 1.28 14.35 -2.86
CA GLY A 115 0.59 15.23 -3.80
C GLY A 115 -0.79 14.70 -4.19
N ALA A 116 -1.41 15.34 -5.20
CA ALA A 116 -2.83 15.10 -5.53
C ALA A 116 -3.09 13.71 -6.12
N LYS A 117 -2.05 13.09 -6.69
CA LYS A 117 -2.10 11.73 -7.22
C LYS A 117 -1.44 10.77 -6.24
N PRO A 118 -2.22 9.92 -5.56
CA PRO A 118 -1.69 8.98 -4.60
C PRO A 118 -0.86 7.90 -5.32
N VAL A 119 0.30 7.57 -4.75
CA VAL A 119 1.21 6.54 -5.26
C VAL A 119 1.57 5.56 -4.15
N GLN A 120 2.09 4.39 -4.53
CA GLN A 120 2.43 3.34 -3.56
C GLN A 120 3.42 3.83 -2.47
N SER A 121 4.32 4.78 -2.76
CA SER A 121 5.24 5.31 -1.76
C SER A 121 4.57 6.12 -0.64
N ASP A 122 3.30 6.49 -0.81
CA ASP A 122 2.46 7.11 0.23
C ASP A 122 1.91 6.06 1.21
N CYS A 123 1.91 4.78 0.82
CA CYS A 123 1.35 3.65 1.58
C CYS A 123 2.34 3.09 2.62
N LYS A 124 2.72 3.92 3.59
CA LYS A 124 3.68 3.56 4.64
C LYS A 124 2.99 3.27 5.96
N VAL A 125 3.48 2.25 6.67
CA VAL A 125 3.13 1.96 8.06
C VAL A 125 4.38 2.21 8.91
N SER A 126 4.28 3.10 9.89
CA SER A 126 5.43 3.53 10.72
C SER A 126 6.67 3.92 9.89
N GLY A 127 6.46 4.63 8.77
CA GLY A 127 7.52 5.10 7.88
C GLY A 127 8.08 4.08 6.89
N ARG A 128 7.59 2.83 6.91
CA ARG A 128 8.07 1.73 6.04
C ARG A 128 7.02 1.35 5.00
N ILE A 129 7.45 1.06 3.78
CA ILE A 129 6.57 0.50 2.73
C ILE A 129 6.29 -0.96 3.08
N VAL A 130 5.04 -1.37 2.96
CA VAL A 130 4.61 -2.76 3.22
C VAL A 130 4.74 -3.56 1.93
N ASN A 131 5.60 -4.59 1.93
CA ASN A 131 5.84 -5.42 0.74
C ASN A 131 5.82 -6.91 1.02
N THR A 132 6.07 -7.31 2.26
CA THR A 132 6.28 -8.70 2.63
C THR A 132 5.27 -9.15 3.68
N ARG A 133 5.17 -10.47 3.88
CA ARG A 133 4.40 -11.03 5.00
C ARG A 133 4.85 -10.47 6.35
N ASP A 134 6.15 -10.27 6.55
CA ASP A 134 6.67 -9.73 7.79
C ASP A 134 6.23 -8.27 8.02
N ASP A 135 6.17 -7.47 6.96
CA ASP A 135 5.63 -6.11 7.06
C ASP A 135 4.13 -6.11 7.40
N ILE A 136 3.34 -7.01 6.79
CA ILE A 136 1.92 -7.17 7.12
C ILE A 136 1.74 -7.61 8.57
N ASN A 137 2.54 -8.57 9.03
CA ASN A 137 2.54 -9.06 10.40
C ASN A 137 2.89 -7.95 11.40
N ALA A 138 3.89 -7.12 11.07
CA ALA A 138 4.27 -5.97 11.89
C ALA A 138 3.13 -4.95 12.00
N ALA A 139 2.40 -4.72 10.90
CA ALA A 139 1.22 -3.86 10.89
C ALA A 139 0.09 -4.41 11.76
N LEU A 140 -0.22 -5.71 11.66
CA LEU A 140 -1.21 -6.38 12.54
C LEU A 140 -0.83 -6.25 14.01
N LYS A 141 0.44 -6.52 14.35
CA LYS A 141 0.96 -6.40 15.71
C LYS A 141 0.84 -4.98 16.29
N ALA A 142 1.05 -3.96 15.47
CA ALA A 142 0.89 -2.56 15.90
C ALA A 142 -0.54 -2.24 16.37
N THR A 143 -1.54 -3.01 15.94
CA THR A 143 -2.95 -2.87 16.37
C THR A 143 -3.31 -3.70 17.59
N GLY A 144 -2.34 -4.39 18.19
CA GLY A 144 -2.55 -5.30 19.32
C GLY A 144 -3.08 -6.69 18.91
N HIS A 145 -3.16 -6.99 17.62
CA HIS A 145 -3.48 -8.33 17.13
C HIS A 145 -2.19 -9.14 16.98
N GLU A 146 -2.12 -10.33 17.58
CA GLU A 146 -1.03 -11.25 17.27
C GLU A 146 -1.23 -11.82 15.85
N PRO A 147 -0.25 -11.67 14.94
CA PRO A 147 -0.36 -12.21 13.60
C PRO A 147 -0.44 -13.74 13.64
N PHE A 148 -1.22 -14.34 12.73
CA PHE A 148 -1.22 -15.79 12.55
C PHE A 148 0.19 -16.27 12.22
N SER A 149 0.66 -17.26 12.99
CA SER A 149 1.96 -17.93 12.80
C SER A 149 2.17 -18.25 11.33
N SER A 150 3.31 -17.80 10.78
CA SER A 150 3.77 -18.16 9.44
C SER A 150 4.00 -19.67 9.39
N ARG A 151 2.98 -20.43 9.01
CA ARG A 151 3.16 -21.85 8.67
C ARG A 151 3.81 -22.00 7.31
#